data_AF-A0A382HWA9-F1
#
_entry.id   AF-A0A382HWA9-F1
#
_cell.length_a   1.000
_cell.length_b   1.000
_cell.length_c   1.000
_cell.angle_alpha   90.00
_cell.angle_beta   90.00
_cell.angle_gamma   90.00
#
_symmetry.space_group_name_H-M   'P 1'
#
loop_
_entity.id
_entity.type
_entity.pdbx_description
1 polymer ?
#
loop_
_entity_poly.entity_id
_entity_poly.type
_entity_poly.pdbx_seq_one_letter_code
_entity_poly.pdbx_strand_id
1 'polypeptide(L)' 'MVEEFREDMLKVCSEWEVAKVNEHKVVTLSNVTDMDGFQELMTSPAVVEWDTANNTVDVIYSLEQMG' A
#
# COMPACT_ATOMS: atom_id res chain seq x y z
N MET A 1 1.56 -6.59 5.42
CA MET A 1 0.62 -5.93 4.50
C MET A 1 0.89 -6.25 3.03
N VAL A 2 1.76 -5.53 2.30
CA VAL A 2 1.82 -5.64 0.82
C VAL A 2 2.04 -7.07 0.29
N GLU A 3 2.91 -7.85 0.93
CA GLU A 3 3.12 -9.27 0.55
C GLU A 3 1.97 -10.19 0.94
N GLU A 4 1.24 -9.89 2.01
CA GLU A 4 0.08 -10.68 2.44
C GLU A 4 -1.14 -10.44 1.53
N PHE A 5 -1.26 -9.22 0.99
CA PHE A 5 -2.29 -8.84 0.03
C PHE A 5 -1.78 -8.83 -1.41
N ARG A 6 -0.70 -9.58 -1.71
CA ARG A 6 0.01 -9.52 -2.99
C ARG A 6 -0.89 -9.69 -4.21
N GLU A 7 -1.81 -10.65 -4.17
CA GLU A 7 -2.73 -10.92 -5.28
C GLU A 7 -3.71 -9.77 -5.53
N ASP A 8 -4.16 -9.11 -4.46
CA ASP A 8 -5.04 -7.94 -4.57
C ASP A 8 -4.27 -6.70 -5.00
N MET A 9 -3.06 -6.51 -4.46
CA MET A 9 -2.15 -5.45 -4.85
C MET A 9 -1.78 -5.51 -6.34
N LEU A 10 -1.58 -6.71 -6.90
CA LEU A 10 -1.30 -6.90 -8.34
C LEU A 10 -2.49 -6.54 -9.25
N LYS A 11 -3.71 -6.42 -8.72
CA LYS A 11 -4.87 -5.94 -9.51
C LYS A 11 -4.84 -4.42 -9.69
N VAL A 12 -4.19 -3.70 -8.78
CA VAL A 12 -4.25 -2.23 -8.69
C VAL A 12 -2.88 -1.57 -8.90
N CYS A 13 -1.79 -2.32 -8.80
CA CYS A 13 -0.41 -1.87 -8.99
C CYS A 13 0.35 -2.86 -9.91
N SER A 14 1.24 -2.34 -10.77
CA SER A 14 2.10 -3.21 -11.59
C SER A 14 3.36 -3.67 -10.86
N GLU A 15 3.87 -2.85 -9.95
CA GLU A 15 5.09 -3.10 -9.19
C GLU A 15 5.10 -2.24 -7.91
N TRP A 16 5.92 -2.65 -6.95
CA TRP A 16 6.21 -1.87 -5.75
C TRP A 16 7.61 -2.17 -5.21
N GLU A 17 8.15 -1.18 -4.50
CA GLU A 17 9.37 -1.28 -3.72
C GLU A 17 9.08 -0.93 -2.26
N VAL A 18 9.70 -1.65 -1.33
CA VAL A 18 9.58 -1.39 0.11
C VAL A 18 10.93 -1.00 0.69
N ALA A 19 11.03 0.23 1.16
CA ALA A 19 12.21 0.76 1.83
C ALA A 19 12.00 0.80 3.35
N LYS A 20 12.87 0.13 4.11
CA LYS A 20 12.88 0.24 5.58
C LYS A 20 13.44 1.59 5.98
N VAL A 21 12.64 2.40 6.68
CA VAL A 21 13.08 3.68 7.27
C VAL A 21 13.73 3.41 8.64
N ASN A 22 13.06 2.62 9.47
CA ASN A 22 13.57 2.11 10.75
C ASN A 22 12.78 0.86 11.19
N GLU A 23 12.96 0.38 12.42
CA GLU A 23 12.29 -0.83 12.93
C GLU A 23 10.76 -0.74 12.96
N HIS A 24 10.19 0.47 13.00
CA HIS A 24 8.75 0.71 13.13
C HIS A 24 8.16 1.47 11.94
N LYS A 25 8.94 1.67 10.87
CA LYS A 25 8.49 2.45 9.71
C LYS A 25 9.11 1.94 8.42
N VAL A 26 8.26 1.77 7.42
CA VAL A 26 8.63 1.51 6.03
C VAL A 26 8.01 2.57 5.12
N VAL A 27 8.52 2.69 3.91
CA VAL A 27 7.90 3.44 2.81
C VAL A 27 7.71 2.46 1.68
N THR A 28 6.49 2.38 1.16
CA THR A 28 6.18 1.61 -0.06
C THR A 28 6.02 2.60 -1.20
N LEU A 29 6.80 2.42 -2.26
CA LEU A 29 6.59 3.11 -3.53
C LEU A 29 5.92 2.12 -4.48
N SER A 30 4.71 2.44 -4.93
CA SER A 30 3.94 1.57 -5.81
C SER A 30 3.64 2.28 -7.13
N ASN A 31 3.82 1.59 -8.25
CA ASN A 31 3.27 2.06 -9.51
C ASN A 31 1.79 1.64 -9.60
N VAL A 32 0.92 2.52 -9.14
CA VAL A 32 -0.53 2.30 -9.11
C VAL A 32 -1.10 2.48 -10.53
N THR A 33 -1.73 1.44 -11.06
CA THR A 33 -2.36 1.44 -12.39
C THR A 33 -3.87 1.66 -12.35
N ASP A 34 -4.49 1.43 -11.19
CA ASP A 34 -5.90 1.69 -10.91
C ASP A 34 -6.03 2.38 -9.54
N MET A 35 -6.18 3.70 -9.55
CA MET A 35 -6.25 4.50 -8.32
C MET A 35 -7.55 4.26 -7.54
N ASP A 36 -8.68 4.05 -8.22
CA ASP A 36 -9.97 3.83 -7.56
C ASP A 36 -9.96 2.46 -6.87
N GLY A 37 -9.53 1.42 -7.59
CA GLY A 37 -9.36 0.09 -7.02
C GLY A 37 -8.34 0.07 -5.87
N PHE A 38 -7.26 0.83 -5.97
CA PHE A 38 -6.27 0.94 -4.89
C PHE A 38 -6.89 1.56 -3.63
N GLN A 39 -7.69 2.64 -3.76
CA GLN A 39 -8.37 3.25 -2.62
C GLN A 39 -9.40 2.30 -1.98
N GLU A 40 -10.17 1.58 -2.79
CA GLU A 40 -11.11 0.56 -2.30
C GLU A 40 -10.38 -0.56 -1.56
N LEU A 41 -9.25 -1.05 -2.08
CA LEU A 41 -8.43 -2.06 -1.42
C LEU A 41 -7.90 -1.58 -0.07
N MET A 42 -7.29 -0.40 -0.03
CA MET A 42 -6.67 0.18 1.17
C MET A 42 -7.70 0.53 2.26
N THR A 43 -8.97 0.68 1.89
CA THR A 43 -10.08 0.92 2.83
C THR A 43 -10.94 -0.32 3.06
N SER A 44 -10.57 -1.47 2.47
CA SER A 44 -11.31 -2.71 2.61
C SER A 44 -11.29 -3.22 4.05
N PRO A 45 -12.35 -3.91 4.51
CA PRO A 45 -12.40 -4.44 5.88
C PRO A 45 -11.19 -5.32 6.23
N ALA A 46 -10.71 -6.12 5.28
CA ALA A 46 -9.56 -7.01 5.50
C ALA A 46 -8.26 -6.24 5.78
N VAL A 47 -8.00 -5.15 5.06
CA VAL A 47 -6.81 -4.31 5.27
C VAL A 47 -6.94 -3.54 6.60
N VAL A 48 -8.11 -2.97 6.90
CA VAL A 48 -8.35 -2.24 8.15
C VAL A 48 -8.22 -3.14 9.38
N GLU A 49 -8.73 -4.37 9.32
CA GLU A 49 -8.56 -5.37 10.38
C GLU A 49 -7.08 -5.75 10.56
N TRP A 50 -6.36 -5.92 9.45
CA TRP A 50 -4.93 -6.20 9.47
C TRP A 50 -4.14 -5.05 10.11
N ASP A 51 -4.43 -3.80 9.75
CA ASP A 51 -3.79 -2.61 10.31
C ASP A 51 -4.01 -2.53 11.82
N THR A 52 -5.25 -2.78 12.26
CA THR A 52 -5.61 -2.79 13.68
C THR A 52 -4.86 -3.88 14.44
N ALA A 53 -4.80 -5.11 13.88
CA ALA A 53 -4.13 -6.24 14.51
C ALA A 53 -2.61 -6.07 14.61
N ASN A 54 -2.01 -5.32 13.67
CA ASN A 54 -0.56 -5.09 13.60
C ASN A 54 -0.14 -3.72 14.14
N ASN A 55 -1.08 -2.91 14.65
CA ASN A 55 -0.84 -1.53 15.08
C ASN A 55 -0.13 -0.69 14.00
N THR A 56 -0.56 -0.88 12.74
CA THR A 56 -0.06 -0.18 11.56
C THR A 56 -0.94 1.02 11.27
N VAL A 57 -0.33 2.12 10.83
CA VAL A 57 -1.04 3.32 10.35
C VAL A 57 -0.45 3.68 8.99
N ASP A 58 -1.25 3.55 7.95
CA ASP A 58 -0.86 3.93 6.60
C ASP A 58 -1.22 5.40 6.30
N VAL A 59 -0.29 6.10 5.66
CA VAL A 59 -0.50 7.45 5.14
C VAL A 59 -0.12 7.45 3.67
N ILE A 60 -1.12 7.67 2.82
CA ILE A 60 -1.01 7.53 1.37
C ILE A 60 -0.84 8.91 0.74
N TYR A 61 0.16 9.04 -0.13
CA TYR A 61 0.40 10.24 -0.94
C TYR A 61 0.43 9.83 -2.41
N SER A 62 -0.12 10.67 -3.30
CA SER A 62 0.15 10.59 -4.73
C SER A 62 1.43 11.37 -5.04
N LEU A 63 2.23 10.83 -5.96
CA LEU A 63 3.45 11.46 -6.46
C LEU A 63 3.35 11.58 -7.97
N GLU A 64 3.71 12.74 -8.50
CA GLU A 64 3.83 12.96 -9.94
C GLU A 64 5.31 13.03 -10.31
N GLN A 65 5.69 12.38 -11.41
CA GLN A 65 7.03 12.52 -11.96
C GLN A 65 7.21 13.93 -12.53
N MET A 66 8.22 14.66 -12.06
CA MET A 66 8.58 15.95 -12.64
C MET A 66 9.23 15.77 -14.02
N GLY A 67 8.84 16.62 -14.97
CA GLY A 67 9.40 16.72 -16.32
C GLY A 67 9.78 18.15 -16.67
#